data_AF-A0A812I841-F1
#
_entry.id   AF-A0A812I841-F1
#
_cell.length_a   1.000
_cell.length_b   1.000
_cell.length_c   1.000
_cell.angle_alpha   90.00
_cell.angle_beta   90.00
_cell.angle_gamma   90.00
#
_symmetry.space_group_name_H-M   'P 1'
#
loop_
_entity.id
_entity.type
_entity.pdbx_description
1 polymer ?
#
loop_
_entity_poly.entity_id
_entity_poly.type
_entity_poly.pdbx_seq_one_letter_code
_entity_poly.pdbx_strand_id
1 'polypeptide(L)'
;MVVPEGYVPIFAFSFCPPSGIFVQLGMYLLDVVNDVVQIGTFLYHRDWWFAGFMSLFVFVNLAGTIHEMSKLSKLKRFDLLGEARLCVTRGVLTDAWQMMLACERNIEAPGTGVMGPYGATLLQLTPLQAASCLFGLCTSAKAMAEGRLQVEVSTGADAGANALKAVRPVKAVLLSAWYWGAFAAELAAFAVASAVLHPIITVPGYLLGGMANGAAAWWAGSQDFLQVAVTTFFTVGFAMVGHQTKSFLRSRASIAKGPGFIPAASILLRFIAWAALCFLDLPNGLLPLGSLGRPMGLPVLREKFLEPATASREALACFTSQFGISFQPEANATSMSLTEEVSFGACSWPAAGELSTPSTIFNTCLLLLAMVLVPIHICVVVGMLLLNPIYACAADNLPLKEEVEAKQREINAFATQNEQTAGQHELLSSLPD
;
A
#
# COMPACT_ATOMS: atom_id res chain seq x y z
N MET A 1 -20.04 38.31 -4.65
CA MET A 1 -19.89 36.91 -4.20
C MET A 1 -20.16 36.88 -2.71
N VAL A 2 -21.28 36.30 -2.29
CA VAL A 2 -21.58 36.07 -0.87
C VAL A 2 -21.69 34.57 -0.71
N VAL A 3 -20.65 33.97 -0.15
CA VAL A 3 -20.69 32.56 0.30
C VAL A 3 -21.56 32.55 1.55
N PRO A 4 -22.61 31.72 1.66
CA PRO A 4 -23.45 31.67 2.86
C PRO A 4 -22.58 31.35 4.08
N GLU A 5 -22.74 32.12 5.15
CA GLU A 5 -22.03 31.91 6.41
C GLU A 5 -22.30 30.48 6.93
N GLY A 6 -21.22 29.70 7.05
CA GLY A 6 -21.27 28.27 7.40
C GLY A 6 -20.73 27.32 6.30
N TYR A 7 -20.56 27.80 5.07
CA TYR A 7 -19.97 27.02 3.98
C TYR A 7 -18.45 27.17 3.94
N VAL A 8 -17.75 26.22 4.53
CA VAL A 8 -16.32 26.06 4.26
C VAL A 8 -16.18 25.40 2.88
N PRO A 9 -15.44 26.01 1.93
CA PRO A 9 -15.18 25.38 0.65
C PRO A 9 -14.54 24.02 0.91
N ILE A 10 -15.03 23.01 0.20
CA ILE A 10 -14.64 21.61 0.28
C ILE A 10 -13.15 21.50 0.64
N PHE A 11 -12.86 21.20 1.91
CA PHE A 11 -11.50 21.11 2.48
C PHE A 11 -10.62 20.06 1.77
N ALA A 12 -11.16 19.33 0.79
CA ALA A 12 -10.49 18.28 0.03
C ALA A 12 -9.52 18.79 -1.05
N PHE A 13 -9.49 20.09 -1.37
CA PHE A 13 -8.68 20.61 -2.48
C PHE A 13 -7.88 21.90 -2.19
N SER A 14 -7.76 22.31 -0.92
CA SER A 14 -6.91 23.46 -0.57
C SER A 14 -5.43 23.13 -0.72
N PHE A 15 -4.65 24.10 -1.21
CA PHE A 15 -3.22 24.06 -1.53
C PHE A 15 -2.26 23.83 -0.34
N CYS A 16 -2.71 23.20 0.75
CA CYS A 16 -1.87 22.83 1.90
C CYS A 16 -1.82 21.30 2.09
N PRO A 17 -0.64 20.75 2.45
CA PRO A 17 -0.40 19.30 2.47
C PRO A 17 -1.29 18.57 3.49
N PRO A 18 -1.65 17.29 3.21
CA PRO A 18 -1.02 16.41 2.22
C PRO A 18 -1.87 16.10 0.96
N SER A 19 -2.84 16.94 0.57
CA SER A 19 -3.91 16.53 -0.39
C SER A 19 -4.04 17.33 -1.70
N GLY A 20 -3.03 18.11 -2.10
CA GLY A 20 -3.05 18.84 -3.37
C GLY A 20 -2.78 17.97 -4.60
N ILE A 21 -3.42 18.26 -5.74
CA ILE A 21 -3.23 17.53 -7.02
C ILE A 21 -1.75 17.51 -7.46
N PHE A 22 -1.01 18.60 -7.26
CA PHE A 22 0.42 18.66 -7.59
C PHE A 22 1.29 17.82 -6.64
N VAL A 23 0.90 17.67 -5.38
CA VAL A 23 1.57 16.76 -4.44
C VAL A 23 1.33 15.32 -4.89
N GLN A 24 0.11 15.00 -5.31
CA GLN A 24 -0.22 13.69 -5.86
C GLN A 24 0.57 13.39 -7.14
N LEU A 25 0.68 14.37 -8.05
CA LEU A 25 1.53 14.25 -9.24
C LEU A 25 3.01 14.02 -8.86
N GLY A 26 3.52 14.78 -7.89
CA GLY A 26 4.89 14.64 -7.40
C GLY A 26 5.16 13.26 -6.81
N MET A 27 4.24 12.74 -6.00
CA MET A 27 4.33 11.37 -5.46
C MET A 27 4.31 10.32 -6.56
N TYR A 28 3.37 10.43 -7.50
CA TYR A 28 3.30 9.53 -8.65
C TYR A 28 4.61 9.50 -9.45
N LEU A 29 5.21 10.66 -9.71
CA LEU A 29 6.51 10.74 -10.40
C LEU A 29 7.65 10.14 -9.56
N LEU A 30 7.65 10.35 -8.24
CA LEU A 30 8.62 9.74 -7.34
C LEU A 30 8.50 8.22 -7.31
N ASP A 31 7.28 7.68 -7.35
CA ASP A 31 7.02 6.24 -7.42
C ASP A 31 7.56 5.65 -8.74
N VAL A 32 7.34 6.31 -9.87
CA VAL A 32 7.94 5.90 -11.16
C VAL A 32 9.48 5.90 -11.11
N VAL A 33 10.09 6.93 -10.52
CA VAL A 33 11.55 6.98 -10.35
C VAL A 33 12.03 5.85 -9.44
N ASN A 34 11.31 5.59 -8.36
CA ASN A 34 11.62 4.52 -7.42
C ASN A 34 11.55 3.14 -8.09
N ASP A 35 10.55 2.89 -8.95
CA ASP A 35 10.44 1.65 -9.71
C ASP A 35 11.62 1.45 -10.66
N VAL A 36 12.06 2.52 -11.34
CA VAL A 36 13.25 2.48 -12.20
C VAL A 36 14.50 2.15 -11.39
N VAL A 37 14.65 2.71 -10.19
CA VAL A 37 15.77 2.40 -9.29
C VAL A 37 15.71 0.93 -8.84
N GLN A 38 14.53 0.39 -8.51
CA GLN A 38 14.39 -1.02 -8.12
C GLN A 38 14.68 -1.96 -9.30
N ILE A 39 14.15 -1.69 -10.49
CA ILE A 39 14.47 -2.46 -11.70
C ILE A 39 15.98 -2.41 -11.98
N GLY A 40 16.57 -1.21 -11.93
CA GLY A 40 18.02 -1.03 -12.08
C GLY A 40 18.83 -1.78 -11.04
N THR A 41 18.33 -1.88 -9.80
CA THR A 41 18.92 -2.67 -8.72
C THR A 41 18.96 -4.14 -9.08
N PHE A 42 17.84 -4.72 -9.51
CA PHE A 42 17.80 -6.13 -9.93
C PHE A 42 18.70 -6.40 -11.14
N LEU A 43 18.71 -5.51 -12.13
CA LEU A 43 19.61 -5.61 -13.28
C LEU A 43 21.09 -5.56 -12.88
N TYR A 44 21.45 -4.65 -11.97
CA TYR A 44 22.81 -4.52 -11.44
C TYR A 44 23.28 -5.81 -10.76
N HIS A 45 22.39 -6.44 -10.00
CA HIS A 45 22.62 -7.73 -9.34
C HIS A 45 22.44 -8.95 -10.26
N ARG A 46 22.24 -8.73 -11.58
CA ARG A 46 22.03 -9.77 -12.61
C ARG A 46 20.81 -10.65 -12.37
N ASP A 47 19.81 -10.14 -11.66
CA ASP A 47 18.55 -10.81 -11.41
C ASP A 47 17.49 -10.42 -12.47
N TRP A 48 17.61 -11.05 -13.63
CA TRP A 48 16.76 -10.77 -14.80
C TRP A 48 15.29 -11.13 -14.57
N TRP A 49 15.01 -12.09 -13.68
CA TRP A 49 13.64 -12.51 -13.42
C TRP A 49 12.88 -11.44 -12.64
N PHE A 50 13.42 -10.97 -11.54
CA PHE A 50 12.79 -9.88 -10.78
C PHE A 50 12.71 -8.58 -11.59
N ALA A 51 13.78 -8.23 -12.30
CA ALA A 51 13.77 -7.07 -13.19
C ALA A 51 12.68 -7.19 -14.27
N GLY A 52 12.53 -8.36 -14.89
CA GLY A 52 11.51 -8.64 -15.90
C GLY A 52 10.09 -8.54 -15.36
N PHE A 53 9.80 -9.15 -14.21
CA PHE A 53 8.48 -9.08 -13.58
C PHE A 53 8.12 -7.65 -13.14
N MET A 54 9.04 -6.94 -12.48
CA MET A 54 8.84 -5.53 -12.11
C MET A 54 8.56 -4.67 -13.34
N SER A 55 9.38 -4.83 -14.39
CA SER A 55 9.20 -4.09 -15.64
C SER A 55 7.83 -4.38 -16.26
N LEU A 56 7.36 -5.63 -16.26
CA LEU A 56 6.05 -5.99 -16.78
C LEU A 56 4.91 -5.20 -16.11
N PHE A 57 4.88 -5.15 -14.77
CA PHE A 57 3.83 -4.41 -14.05
C PHE A 57 3.89 -2.91 -14.33
N VAL A 58 5.09 -2.33 -14.34
CA VAL A 58 5.30 -0.91 -14.67
C VAL A 58 4.85 -0.61 -16.09
N PHE A 59 5.21 -1.45 -17.07
CA PHE A 59 4.81 -1.27 -18.47
C PHE A 59 3.32 -1.43 -18.68
N VAL A 60 2.68 -2.44 -18.06
CA VAL A 60 1.23 -2.64 -18.15
C VAL A 60 0.48 -1.46 -17.53
N ASN A 61 0.93 -0.97 -16.37
CA ASN A 61 0.37 0.22 -15.73
C ASN A 61 0.51 1.46 -16.61
N LEU A 62 1.71 1.70 -17.18
CA LEU A 62 1.97 2.84 -18.05
C LEU A 62 1.14 2.76 -19.33
N ALA A 63 1.08 1.60 -19.98
CA ALA A 63 0.29 1.40 -21.20
C ALA A 63 -1.21 1.59 -20.95
N GLY A 64 -1.74 1.03 -19.85
CA GLY A 64 -3.12 1.23 -19.42
C GLY A 64 -3.43 2.69 -19.13
N THR A 65 -2.54 3.37 -18.39
CA THR A 65 -2.65 4.79 -18.09
C THR A 65 -2.65 5.65 -19.35
N ILE A 66 -1.70 5.46 -20.27
CA ILE A 66 -1.63 6.21 -21.53
C ILE A 66 -2.90 5.99 -22.36
N HIS A 67 -3.34 4.74 -22.50
CA HIS A 67 -4.52 4.39 -23.29
C HIS A 67 -5.78 5.04 -22.71
N GLU A 68 -6.05 4.80 -21.43
CA GLU A 68 -7.28 5.27 -20.79
C GLU A 68 -7.28 6.79 -20.61
N MET A 69 -6.16 7.41 -20.25
CA MET A 69 -6.09 8.87 -20.17
C MET A 69 -6.32 9.49 -21.54
N SER A 70 -5.72 8.97 -22.61
CA SER A 70 -5.93 9.53 -23.97
C SER A 70 -7.40 9.43 -24.40
N LYS A 71 -8.10 8.38 -23.96
CA LYS A 71 -9.52 8.13 -24.25
C LYS A 71 -10.46 9.02 -23.43
N LEU A 72 -10.24 9.10 -22.11
CA LEU A 72 -11.12 9.76 -21.15
C LEU A 72 -10.82 11.25 -20.97
N SER A 73 -9.61 11.70 -21.27
CA SER A 73 -9.21 13.10 -21.16
C SER A 73 -9.96 13.98 -22.15
N LYS A 74 -10.31 15.20 -21.71
CA LYS A 74 -10.81 16.26 -22.59
C LYS A 74 -9.71 16.79 -23.53
N LEU A 75 -8.44 16.63 -23.17
CA LEU A 75 -7.27 17.01 -23.98
C LEU A 75 -7.02 16.06 -25.16
N LYS A 76 -7.66 14.88 -25.18
CA LYS A 76 -7.50 13.85 -26.22
C LYS A 76 -6.06 13.43 -26.48
N ARG A 77 -5.21 13.54 -25.46
CA ARG A 77 -3.80 13.16 -25.47
C ARG A 77 -3.34 12.81 -24.06
N PHE A 78 -2.24 12.08 -23.96
CA PHE A 78 -1.58 11.84 -22.67
C PHE A 78 -0.79 13.09 -22.24
N ASP A 79 -1.31 13.81 -21.24
CA ASP A 79 -0.72 15.04 -20.70
C ASP A 79 -1.02 15.14 -19.19
N LEU A 80 -0.15 14.56 -18.36
CA LEU A 80 -0.33 14.52 -16.91
C LEU A 80 -0.41 15.93 -16.28
N LEU A 81 0.42 16.86 -16.75
CA LEU A 81 0.43 18.22 -16.22
C LEU A 81 -0.82 18.99 -16.66
N GLY A 82 -1.24 18.81 -17.91
CA GLY A 82 -2.50 19.35 -18.43
C GLY A 82 -3.70 18.83 -17.64
N GLU A 83 -3.76 17.52 -17.38
CA GLU A 83 -4.83 16.92 -16.57
C GLU A 83 -4.79 17.39 -15.12
N ALA A 84 -3.61 17.54 -14.52
CA ALA A 84 -3.49 18.12 -13.18
C ALA A 84 -4.08 19.55 -13.12
N ARG A 85 -3.79 20.37 -14.13
CA ARG A 85 -4.37 21.72 -14.26
C ARG A 85 -5.88 21.67 -14.44
N LEU A 86 -6.39 20.75 -15.27
CA LEU A 86 -7.84 20.57 -15.44
C LEU A 86 -8.53 20.16 -14.14
N CYS A 87 -7.93 19.27 -13.35
CA CYS A 87 -8.43 18.92 -12.02
C CYS A 87 -8.49 20.13 -11.08
N VAL A 88 -7.47 21.00 -11.11
CA VAL A 88 -7.44 22.24 -10.32
C VAL A 88 -8.55 23.20 -10.78
N THR A 89 -8.71 23.41 -12.08
CA THR A 89 -9.75 24.29 -12.64
C THR A 89 -11.15 23.76 -12.35
N ARG A 90 -11.37 22.44 -12.42
CA ARG A 90 -12.65 21.81 -12.05
C ARG A 90 -12.91 21.86 -10.55
N GLY A 91 -11.86 21.99 -9.73
CA GLY A 91 -11.93 21.83 -8.29
C GLY A 91 -12.23 20.40 -7.83
N VAL A 92 -12.16 19.42 -8.75
CA VAL A 92 -12.37 17.98 -8.52
C VAL A 92 -11.53 17.16 -9.50
N LEU A 93 -11.30 15.87 -9.21
CA LEU A 93 -10.57 14.98 -10.10
C LEU A 93 -11.33 14.69 -11.40
N THR A 94 -10.63 14.72 -12.54
CA THR A 94 -11.16 14.26 -13.83
C THR A 94 -11.27 12.73 -13.87
N ASP A 95 -12.10 12.20 -14.76
CA ASP A 95 -12.23 10.74 -14.94
C ASP A 95 -10.92 10.12 -15.44
N ALA A 96 -10.18 10.84 -16.30
CA ALA A 96 -8.84 10.44 -16.75
C ALA A 96 -7.86 10.33 -15.57
N TRP A 97 -7.87 11.29 -14.66
CA TRP A 97 -7.03 11.27 -13.46
C TRP A 97 -7.41 10.12 -12.52
N GLN A 98 -8.70 9.89 -12.30
CA GLN A 98 -9.17 8.77 -11.49
C GLN A 98 -8.75 7.42 -12.09
N MET A 99 -8.76 7.31 -13.41
CA MET A 99 -8.36 6.08 -14.11
C MET A 99 -6.84 5.85 -14.06
N MET A 100 -6.02 6.89 -14.20
CA MET A 100 -4.57 6.82 -13.97
C MET A 100 -4.29 6.24 -12.58
N LEU A 101 -4.89 6.83 -11.54
CA LEU A 101 -4.72 6.35 -10.18
C LEU A 101 -5.28 4.93 -10.00
N ALA A 102 -6.34 4.56 -10.70
CA ALA A 102 -6.87 3.20 -10.64
C ALA A 102 -5.89 2.17 -11.23
N CYS A 103 -5.15 2.53 -12.29
CA CYS A 103 -4.11 1.66 -12.86
C CYS A 103 -2.97 1.45 -11.86
N GLU A 104 -2.45 2.54 -11.28
CA GLU A 104 -1.39 2.50 -10.26
C GLU A 104 -1.81 1.61 -9.07
N ARG A 105 -2.96 1.91 -8.46
CA ARG A 105 -3.41 1.28 -7.21
C ARG A 105 -3.79 -0.19 -7.33
N ASN A 106 -4.16 -0.65 -8.53
CA ASN A 106 -4.64 -2.02 -8.75
C ASN A 106 -3.67 -2.90 -9.55
N ILE A 107 -2.70 -2.33 -10.26
CA ILE A 107 -1.78 -3.07 -11.14
C ILE A 107 -0.34 -2.93 -10.66
N GLU A 108 0.18 -1.71 -10.63
CA GLU A 108 1.60 -1.47 -10.33
C GLU A 108 1.88 -1.68 -8.85
N ALA A 109 1.23 -0.94 -7.94
CA ALA A 109 1.49 -0.99 -6.51
C ALA A 109 1.41 -2.42 -5.91
N PRO A 110 0.44 -3.28 -6.26
CA PRO A 110 0.44 -4.67 -5.80
C PRO A 110 1.59 -5.50 -6.37
N GLY A 111 1.99 -5.27 -7.63
CA GLY A 111 3.07 -6.01 -8.27
C GLY A 111 4.44 -5.61 -7.72
N THR A 112 4.73 -4.32 -7.73
CA THR A 112 6.00 -3.74 -7.25
C THR A 112 6.16 -3.89 -5.75
N GLY A 113 5.09 -3.66 -4.98
CA GLY A 113 5.07 -3.82 -3.53
C GLY A 113 5.32 -5.26 -3.05
N VAL A 114 4.96 -6.27 -3.85
CA VAL A 114 5.21 -7.68 -3.53
C VAL A 114 6.63 -8.10 -3.95
N MET A 115 7.01 -7.77 -5.18
CA MET A 115 8.26 -8.25 -5.78
C MET A 115 9.48 -7.49 -5.26
N GLY A 116 9.37 -6.17 -5.09
CA GLY A 116 10.47 -5.31 -4.66
C GLY A 116 11.04 -5.73 -3.30
N PRO A 117 10.24 -5.71 -2.22
CA PRO A 117 10.71 -6.08 -0.89
C PRO A 117 11.20 -7.52 -0.81
N TYR A 118 10.47 -8.48 -1.40
CA TYR A 118 10.90 -9.88 -1.43
C TYR A 118 12.24 -10.04 -2.15
N GLY A 119 12.37 -9.53 -3.37
CA GLY A 119 13.61 -9.61 -4.14
C GLY A 119 14.77 -8.94 -3.43
N ALA A 120 14.55 -7.79 -2.79
CA ALA A 120 15.57 -7.07 -2.04
C ALA A 120 16.15 -7.88 -0.87
N THR A 121 15.36 -8.73 -0.20
CA THR A 121 15.87 -9.63 0.87
C THR A 121 16.85 -10.70 0.36
N LEU A 122 16.94 -10.89 -0.96
CA LEU A 122 17.84 -11.85 -1.59
C LEU A 122 19.18 -11.22 -2.03
N LEU A 123 19.32 -9.89 -1.91
CA LEU A 123 20.43 -9.14 -2.48
C LEU A 123 21.32 -8.48 -1.41
N GLN A 124 22.54 -8.15 -1.83
CA GLN A 124 23.45 -7.28 -1.10
C GLN A 124 23.18 -5.83 -1.48
N LEU A 125 22.43 -5.12 -0.64
CA LEU A 125 21.92 -3.81 -0.97
C LEU A 125 22.95 -2.73 -0.65
N THR A 126 22.96 -1.67 -1.46
CA THR A 126 23.54 -0.37 -1.08
C THR A 126 22.52 0.45 -0.28
N PRO A 127 22.93 1.55 0.41
CA PRO A 127 22.00 2.38 1.17
C PRO A 127 20.84 2.92 0.33
N LEU A 128 21.12 3.35 -0.90
CA LEU A 128 20.10 3.86 -1.82
C LEU A 128 19.09 2.77 -2.21
N GLN A 129 19.58 1.55 -2.46
CA GLN A 129 18.74 0.41 -2.82
C GLN A 129 17.83 0.00 -1.66
N ALA A 130 18.37 -0.07 -0.44
CA ALA A 130 17.58 -0.36 0.76
C ALA A 130 16.50 0.71 1.02
N ALA A 131 16.86 1.99 0.91
CA ALA A 131 15.91 3.10 1.07
C ALA A 131 14.81 3.08 0.00
N SER A 132 15.18 2.84 -1.26
CA SER A 132 14.24 2.72 -2.38
C SER A 132 13.25 1.56 -2.18
N CYS A 133 13.72 0.41 -1.71
CA CYS A 133 12.84 -0.73 -1.45
C CYS A 133 11.87 -0.48 -0.29
N LEU A 134 12.31 0.18 0.80
CA LEU A 134 11.43 0.57 1.91
C LEU A 134 10.42 1.64 1.50
N PHE A 135 10.87 2.63 0.72
CA PHE A 135 9.99 3.65 0.17
C PHE A 135 8.92 3.00 -0.71
N GLY A 136 9.32 2.13 -1.65
CA GLY A 136 8.41 1.42 -2.52
C GLY A 136 7.39 0.55 -1.77
N LEU A 137 7.80 -0.13 -0.69
CA LEU A 137 6.86 -0.86 0.17
C LEU A 137 5.80 0.08 0.75
N CYS A 138 6.24 1.20 1.33
CA CYS A 138 5.35 2.16 1.98
C CYS A 138 4.40 2.84 1.00
N THR A 139 4.88 3.26 -0.18
CA THR A 139 4.06 3.91 -1.20
C THR A 139 3.12 2.94 -1.89
N SER A 140 3.57 1.72 -2.18
CA SER A 140 2.70 0.63 -2.67
C SER A 140 1.56 0.36 -1.70
N ALA A 141 1.87 0.18 -0.40
CA ALA A 141 0.85 -0.05 0.62
C ALA A 141 -0.15 1.11 0.72
N LYS A 142 0.32 2.36 0.59
CA LYS A 142 -0.52 3.54 0.58
C LYS A 142 -1.44 3.58 -0.66
N ALA A 143 -0.90 3.34 -1.85
CA ALA A 143 -1.67 3.31 -3.09
C ALA A 143 -2.76 2.22 -3.02
N MET A 144 -2.41 1.01 -2.57
CA MET A 144 -3.37 -0.08 -2.37
C MET A 144 -4.45 0.30 -1.34
N ALA A 145 -4.10 1.00 -0.25
CA ALA A 145 -5.06 1.47 0.74
C ALA A 145 -6.05 2.48 0.17
N GLU A 146 -5.57 3.45 -0.62
CA GLU A 146 -6.42 4.41 -1.32
C GLU A 146 -7.32 3.72 -2.36
N GLY A 147 -6.79 2.74 -3.09
CA GLY A 147 -7.53 1.91 -4.03
C GLY A 147 -8.64 1.13 -3.33
N ARG A 148 -8.33 0.52 -2.19
CA ARG A 148 -9.31 -0.22 -1.39
C ARG A 148 -10.45 0.68 -0.90
N LEU A 149 -10.12 1.87 -0.38
CA LEU A 149 -11.14 2.84 0.03
C LEU A 149 -12.02 3.27 -1.15
N GLN A 150 -11.44 3.52 -2.31
CA GLN A 150 -12.18 3.86 -3.54
C GLN A 150 -13.12 2.72 -3.96
N VAL A 151 -12.66 1.46 -3.91
CA VAL A 151 -13.47 0.28 -4.22
C VAL A 151 -14.60 0.08 -3.20
N GLU A 152 -14.37 0.37 -1.93
CA GLU A 152 -15.40 0.32 -0.90
C GLU A 152 -16.55 1.30 -1.18
N VAL A 153 -16.23 2.54 -1.49
CA VAL A 153 -17.26 3.57 -1.72
C VAL A 153 -17.94 3.37 -3.08
N SER A 154 -17.19 3.10 -4.14
CA SER A 154 -17.76 2.92 -5.49
C SER A 154 -18.71 1.74 -5.56
N THR A 155 -18.34 0.58 -5.00
CA THR A 155 -19.20 -0.60 -5.05
C THR A 155 -20.35 -0.57 -4.04
N GLY A 156 -20.30 0.29 -3.03
CA GLY A 156 -21.34 0.41 -1.99
C GLY A 156 -22.36 1.53 -2.24
N ALA A 157 -21.91 2.65 -2.81
CA ALA A 157 -22.66 3.89 -2.92
C ALA A 157 -22.51 4.61 -4.28
N ASP A 158 -22.05 3.93 -5.35
CA ASP A 158 -21.86 4.51 -6.69
C ASP A 158 -21.16 5.89 -6.67
N ALA A 159 -20.21 6.05 -5.74
CA ALA A 159 -19.57 7.30 -5.39
C ALA A 159 -18.04 7.16 -5.25
N GLY A 160 -17.32 8.29 -5.28
CA GLY A 160 -15.88 8.33 -5.06
C GLY A 160 -15.51 8.44 -3.58
N ALA A 161 -14.31 7.99 -3.22
CA ALA A 161 -13.78 8.10 -1.86
C ALA A 161 -13.76 9.54 -1.33
N ASN A 162 -13.67 10.54 -2.21
CA ASN A 162 -13.73 11.96 -1.85
C ASN A 162 -15.09 12.35 -1.23
N ALA A 163 -16.20 11.74 -1.66
CA ALA A 163 -17.51 11.95 -1.06
C ALA A 163 -17.53 11.45 0.40
N LEU A 164 -17.01 10.24 0.65
CA LEU A 164 -16.88 9.71 2.01
C LEU A 164 -15.95 10.56 2.88
N LYS A 165 -14.81 11.01 2.34
CA LYS A 165 -13.88 11.91 3.05
C LYS A 165 -14.53 13.25 3.40
N ALA A 166 -15.42 13.77 2.56
CA ALA A 166 -16.14 15.01 2.83
C ALA A 166 -17.23 14.84 3.91
N VAL A 167 -17.95 13.72 3.89
CA VAL A 167 -19.03 13.45 4.84
C VAL A 167 -18.52 12.99 6.21
N ARG A 168 -17.54 12.08 6.22
CA ARG A 168 -16.96 11.46 7.44
C ARG A 168 -15.43 11.48 7.40
N PRO A 169 -14.78 12.66 7.45
CA PRO A 169 -13.32 12.79 7.28
C PRO A 169 -12.52 11.94 8.28
N VAL A 170 -12.86 12.01 9.58
CA VAL A 170 -12.15 11.25 10.62
C VAL A 170 -12.27 9.74 10.39
N LYS A 171 -13.47 9.24 10.08
CA LYS A 171 -13.68 7.81 9.82
C LYS A 171 -12.96 7.35 8.57
N ALA A 172 -12.98 8.15 7.50
CA ALA A 172 -12.26 7.86 6.27
C ALA A 172 -10.73 7.84 6.49
N VAL A 173 -10.19 8.76 7.29
CA VAL A 173 -8.76 8.80 7.64
C VAL A 173 -8.36 7.59 8.48
N LEU A 174 -9.12 7.26 9.53
CA LEU A 174 -8.85 6.08 10.35
C LEU A 174 -8.90 4.78 9.53
N LEU A 175 -9.88 4.66 8.63
CA LEU A 175 -9.97 3.50 7.75
C LEU A 175 -8.82 3.44 6.74
N SER A 176 -8.44 4.59 6.17
CA SER A 176 -7.29 4.67 5.25
C SER A 176 -5.99 4.28 5.96
N ALA A 177 -5.79 4.77 7.19
CA ALA A 177 -4.62 4.44 8.00
C ALA A 177 -4.59 2.95 8.36
N TRP A 178 -5.74 2.36 8.69
CA TRP A 178 -5.83 0.92 8.90
C TRP A 178 -5.52 0.14 7.61
N TYR A 179 -6.11 0.48 6.48
CA TYR A 179 -5.82 -0.19 5.21
C TYR A 179 -4.34 -0.07 4.84
N TRP A 180 -3.73 1.09 5.08
CA TRP A 180 -2.30 1.28 4.85
C TRP A 180 -1.47 0.34 5.72
N GLY A 181 -1.75 0.29 7.02
CA GLY A 181 -1.11 -0.65 7.94
C GLY A 181 -1.35 -2.12 7.55
N ALA A 182 -2.56 -2.46 7.09
CA ALA A 182 -2.90 -3.80 6.64
C ALA A 182 -2.11 -4.23 5.39
N PHE A 183 -2.06 -3.38 4.36
CA PHE A 183 -1.26 -3.68 3.17
C PHE A 183 0.24 -3.69 3.48
N ALA A 184 0.74 -2.77 4.33
CA ALA A 184 2.13 -2.81 4.77
C ALA A 184 2.46 -4.11 5.52
N ALA A 185 1.54 -4.60 6.37
CA ALA A 185 1.66 -5.90 7.04
C ALA A 185 1.72 -7.05 6.05
N GLU A 186 0.82 -7.07 5.06
CA GLU A 186 0.74 -8.11 4.02
C GLU A 186 2.02 -8.15 3.17
N LEU A 187 2.48 -6.98 2.69
CA LEU A 187 3.70 -6.87 1.89
C LEU A 187 4.94 -7.30 2.69
N ALA A 188 5.07 -6.82 3.94
CA ALA A 188 6.20 -7.18 4.80
C ALA A 188 6.20 -8.66 5.17
N ALA A 189 5.05 -9.19 5.60
CA ALA A 189 4.91 -10.60 5.96
C ALA A 189 5.12 -11.52 4.76
N PHE A 190 4.62 -11.15 3.58
CA PHE A 190 4.88 -11.91 2.36
C PHE A 190 6.38 -11.96 2.04
N ALA A 191 7.07 -10.83 2.12
CA ALA A 191 8.50 -10.77 1.82
C ALA A 191 9.31 -11.61 2.82
N VAL A 192 9.02 -11.51 4.12
CA VAL A 192 9.65 -12.35 5.17
C VAL A 192 9.34 -13.83 4.94
N ALA A 193 8.07 -14.20 4.81
CA ALA A 193 7.66 -15.59 4.64
C ALA A 193 8.22 -16.19 3.34
N SER A 194 8.26 -15.43 2.25
CA SER A 194 8.77 -15.91 0.96
C SER A 194 10.28 -16.04 0.95
N ALA A 195 11.00 -15.18 1.68
CA ALA A 195 12.43 -15.34 1.92
C ALA A 195 12.73 -16.62 2.74
N VAL A 196 11.92 -16.90 3.76
CA VAL A 196 12.10 -18.04 4.68
C VAL A 196 11.61 -19.38 4.10
N LEU A 197 10.49 -19.42 3.37
CA LEU A 197 9.77 -20.66 2.99
C LEU A 197 9.74 -20.96 1.49
N HIS A 198 10.16 -20.03 0.63
CA HIS A 198 9.95 -20.07 -0.83
C HIS A 198 8.57 -19.58 -1.29
N PRO A 199 8.51 -18.73 -2.35
CA PRO A 199 7.25 -18.25 -2.93
C PRO A 199 6.27 -19.35 -3.30
N ILE A 200 6.75 -20.53 -3.71
CA ILE A 200 5.90 -21.67 -4.06
C ILE A 200 5.03 -22.15 -2.88
N ILE A 201 5.47 -21.91 -1.64
CA ILE A 201 4.71 -22.25 -0.42
C ILE A 201 3.82 -21.08 0.00
N THR A 202 4.28 -19.84 -0.17
CA THR A 202 3.53 -18.65 0.28
C THR A 202 2.42 -18.22 -0.68
N VAL A 203 2.66 -18.26 -2.00
CA VAL A 203 1.71 -17.84 -3.06
C VAL A 203 0.40 -18.64 -3.03
N PRO A 204 0.37 -19.97 -2.80
CA PRO A 204 -0.89 -20.69 -2.61
C PRO A 204 -1.78 -20.11 -1.50
N GLY A 205 -1.22 -19.47 -0.48
CA GLY A 205 -1.98 -18.76 0.54
C GLY A 205 -2.82 -17.59 -0.02
N TYR A 206 -2.37 -16.93 -1.08
CA TYR A 206 -3.17 -15.93 -1.80
C TYR A 206 -4.22 -16.56 -2.71
N LEU A 207 -3.94 -17.74 -3.25
CA LEU A 207 -4.95 -18.50 -4.01
C LEU A 207 -6.12 -18.91 -3.11
N LEU A 208 -5.85 -19.30 -1.85
CA LEU A 208 -6.90 -19.52 -0.86
C LEU A 208 -7.75 -18.27 -0.64
N GLY A 209 -7.14 -17.08 -0.63
CA GLY A 209 -7.86 -15.81 -0.53
C GLY A 209 -8.82 -15.56 -1.71
N GLY A 210 -8.40 -15.85 -2.94
CA GLY A 210 -9.28 -15.79 -4.11
C GLY A 210 -10.43 -16.79 -4.05
N MET A 211 -10.16 -18.02 -3.61
CA MET A 211 -11.22 -19.01 -3.36
C MET A 211 -12.16 -18.58 -2.24
N ALA A 212 -11.66 -17.96 -1.18
CA ALA A 212 -12.47 -17.43 -0.08
C ALA A 212 -13.39 -16.29 -0.54
N ASN A 213 -12.90 -15.39 -1.39
CA ASN A 213 -13.73 -14.35 -2.01
C ASN A 213 -14.80 -14.97 -2.93
N GLY A 214 -14.46 -15.99 -3.72
CA GLY A 214 -15.43 -16.73 -4.53
C GLY A 214 -16.49 -17.44 -3.67
N ALA A 215 -16.07 -18.11 -2.61
CA ALA A 215 -16.96 -18.79 -1.66
C ALA A 215 -17.91 -17.80 -0.98
N ALA A 216 -17.43 -16.61 -0.60
CA ALA A 216 -18.28 -15.56 -0.04
C ALA A 216 -19.33 -15.07 -1.04
N ALA A 217 -18.95 -14.88 -2.31
CA ALA A 217 -19.89 -14.52 -3.38
C ALA A 217 -20.93 -15.61 -3.63
N TRP A 218 -20.50 -16.88 -3.66
CA TRP A 218 -21.39 -18.02 -3.81
C TRP A 218 -22.38 -18.12 -2.64
N TRP A 219 -21.91 -17.93 -1.41
CA TRP A 219 -22.76 -17.92 -0.21
C TRP A 219 -23.86 -16.85 -0.28
N ALA A 220 -23.57 -15.69 -0.88
CA ALA A 220 -24.56 -14.65 -1.11
C ALA A 220 -25.47 -14.89 -2.34
N GLY A 221 -25.40 -16.07 -2.96
CA GLY A 221 -26.22 -16.43 -4.12
C GLY A 221 -25.76 -15.81 -5.45
N SER A 222 -24.52 -15.32 -5.54
CA SER A 222 -23.98 -14.76 -6.78
C SER A 222 -23.67 -15.88 -7.79
N GLN A 223 -24.18 -15.74 -9.02
CA GLN A 223 -23.84 -16.63 -10.14
C GLN A 223 -22.41 -16.36 -10.68
N ASP A 224 -21.84 -15.20 -10.36
CA ASP A 224 -20.53 -14.76 -10.87
C ASP A 224 -19.36 -15.22 -9.97
N PHE A 225 -19.59 -16.15 -9.04
CA PHE A 225 -18.61 -16.49 -7.99
C PHE A 225 -17.26 -16.99 -8.54
N LEU A 226 -17.26 -17.72 -9.65
CA LEU A 226 -16.03 -18.14 -10.34
C LEU A 226 -15.27 -16.93 -10.90
N GLN A 227 -15.98 -15.99 -11.51
CA GLN A 227 -15.39 -14.74 -12.01
C GLN A 227 -14.82 -13.90 -10.87
N VAL A 228 -15.43 -13.93 -9.67
CA VAL A 228 -14.88 -13.27 -8.47
C VAL A 228 -13.55 -13.88 -8.05
N ALA A 229 -13.47 -15.22 -8.01
CA ALA A 229 -12.24 -15.92 -7.67
C ALA A 229 -11.13 -15.60 -8.68
N VAL A 230 -11.45 -15.71 -9.98
CA VAL A 230 -10.52 -15.41 -11.08
C VAL A 230 -10.05 -13.96 -11.04
N THR A 231 -10.96 -13.00 -10.92
CA THR A 231 -10.62 -11.57 -10.81
C THR A 231 -9.70 -11.31 -9.63
N THR A 232 -9.94 -11.96 -8.48
CA THR A 232 -9.09 -11.83 -7.29
C THR A 232 -7.66 -12.31 -7.56
N PHE A 233 -7.47 -13.36 -8.37
CA PHE A 233 -6.12 -13.83 -8.73
C PHE A 233 -5.34 -12.81 -9.56
N PHE A 234 -6.04 -12.04 -10.41
CA PHE A 234 -5.42 -10.97 -11.20
C PHE A 234 -5.29 -9.66 -10.43
N THR A 235 -6.01 -9.49 -9.32
CA THR A 235 -6.00 -8.29 -8.47
C THR A 235 -5.48 -8.64 -7.07
N VAL A 236 -4.16 -8.77 -6.95
CA VAL A 236 -3.46 -9.23 -5.75
C VAL A 236 -3.90 -8.49 -4.47
N GLY A 237 -4.22 -7.19 -4.56
CA GLY A 237 -4.76 -6.43 -3.44
C GLY A 237 -6.06 -7.01 -2.85
N PHE A 238 -6.95 -7.59 -3.67
CA PHE A 238 -8.16 -8.27 -3.18
C PHE A 238 -7.87 -9.64 -2.57
N ALA A 239 -6.79 -10.31 -2.98
CA ALA A 239 -6.34 -11.55 -2.35
C ALA A 239 -5.72 -11.30 -0.97
N MET A 240 -5.11 -10.12 -0.77
CA MET A 240 -4.50 -9.70 0.48
C MET A 240 -5.55 -9.38 1.55
N VAL A 241 -6.41 -8.38 1.32
CA VAL A 241 -7.33 -7.87 2.36
C VAL A 241 -8.76 -8.39 2.23
N GLY A 242 -9.07 -9.17 1.18
CA GLY A 242 -10.41 -9.66 0.88
C GLY A 242 -11.24 -8.66 0.09
N HIS A 243 -12.03 -9.14 -0.87
CA HIS A 243 -12.89 -8.25 -1.66
C HIS A 243 -14.12 -7.82 -0.84
N GLN A 244 -14.72 -8.77 -0.10
CA GLN A 244 -15.96 -8.64 0.67
C GLN A 244 -15.79 -8.03 2.08
N THR A 245 -14.57 -7.80 2.54
CA THR A 245 -14.25 -7.21 3.87
C THR A 245 -14.51 -5.69 3.90
N LYS A 246 -15.77 -5.29 3.86
CA LYS A 246 -16.20 -3.88 3.82
C LYS A 246 -16.48 -3.36 5.24
N SER A 247 -16.11 -2.11 5.54
CA SER A 247 -16.23 -1.55 6.90
C SER A 247 -17.38 -0.56 7.05
N PHE A 248 -17.77 0.14 5.97
CA PHE A 248 -18.79 1.19 5.98
C PHE A 248 -20.02 0.89 5.16
N LEU A 249 -19.86 0.27 3.99
CA LEU A 249 -20.91 0.13 3.00
C LEU A 249 -20.97 -1.30 2.48
N ARG A 250 -22.16 -1.90 2.54
CA ARG A 250 -22.44 -3.18 1.89
C ARG A 250 -22.25 -3.04 0.38
N SER A 251 -21.59 -4.01 -0.24
CA SER A 251 -21.41 -3.99 -1.69
C SER A 251 -22.72 -4.29 -2.44
N ARG A 252 -23.01 -3.47 -3.45
CA ARG A 252 -24.07 -3.68 -4.43
C ARG A 252 -23.62 -4.58 -5.59
N ALA A 253 -22.32 -4.61 -5.88
CA ALA A 253 -21.77 -5.33 -7.03
C ALA A 253 -21.88 -6.86 -6.83
N SER A 254 -22.41 -7.60 -7.81
CA SER A 254 -22.54 -9.07 -7.75
C SER A 254 -21.21 -9.76 -7.45
N ILE A 255 -20.11 -9.16 -7.91
CA ILE A 255 -18.74 -9.62 -7.75
C ILE A 255 -18.12 -9.38 -6.37
N ALA A 256 -18.80 -8.66 -5.48
CA ALA A 256 -18.31 -8.28 -4.16
C ALA A 256 -19.36 -8.45 -3.05
N LYS A 257 -20.46 -9.16 -3.34
CA LYS A 257 -21.43 -9.62 -2.34
C LYS A 257 -20.86 -10.81 -1.57
N GLY A 258 -21.30 -10.99 -0.33
CA GLY A 258 -20.85 -12.07 0.54
C GLY A 258 -20.55 -11.59 1.96
N PRO A 259 -20.55 -12.50 2.94
CA PRO A 259 -20.11 -12.16 4.28
C PRO A 259 -18.59 -11.99 4.32
N GLY A 260 -18.11 -10.94 4.99
CA GLY A 260 -16.67 -10.67 5.10
C GLY A 260 -15.92 -11.64 6.03
N PHE A 261 -16.63 -12.42 6.86
CA PHE A 261 -15.97 -13.38 7.75
C PHE A 261 -15.22 -14.49 7.02
N ILE A 262 -15.66 -14.88 5.81
CA ILE A 262 -15.01 -15.94 5.02
C ILE A 262 -13.61 -15.52 4.58
N PRO A 263 -13.42 -14.40 3.86
CA PRO A 263 -12.08 -13.92 3.52
C PRO A 263 -11.26 -13.54 4.74
N ALA A 264 -11.88 -12.97 5.79
CA ALA A 264 -11.16 -12.64 7.03
C ALA A 264 -10.58 -13.90 7.71
N ALA A 265 -11.34 -14.99 7.81
CA ALA A 265 -10.84 -16.26 8.32
C ALA A 265 -9.69 -16.82 7.46
N SER A 266 -9.78 -16.71 6.13
CA SER A 266 -8.70 -17.10 5.22
C SER A 266 -7.40 -16.31 5.46
N ILE A 267 -7.52 -14.99 5.72
CA ILE A 267 -6.36 -14.14 6.03
C ILE A 267 -5.72 -14.55 7.36
N LEU A 268 -6.53 -14.78 8.39
CA LEU A 268 -6.05 -15.25 9.69
C LEU A 268 -5.32 -16.60 9.58
N LEU A 269 -5.93 -17.58 8.90
CA LEU A 269 -5.32 -18.88 8.68
C LEU A 269 -4.01 -18.78 7.89
N ARG A 270 -3.94 -17.89 6.89
CA ARG A 270 -2.71 -17.64 6.12
C ARG A 270 -1.58 -17.12 7.01
N PHE A 271 -1.82 -16.09 7.81
CA PHE A 271 -0.78 -15.55 8.71
C PHE A 271 -0.33 -16.56 9.76
N ILE A 272 -1.26 -17.31 10.35
CA ILE A 272 -0.94 -18.36 11.31
C ILE A 272 -0.09 -19.45 10.65
N ALA A 273 -0.47 -19.90 9.45
CA ALA A 273 0.27 -20.91 8.70
C ALA A 273 1.67 -20.43 8.34
N TRP A 274 1.82 -19.21 7.82
CA TRP A 274 3.13 -18.63 7.50
C TRP A 274 4.01 -18.52 8.74
N ALA A 275 3.48 -17.97 9.84
CA ALA A 275 4.23 -17.88 11.09
C ALA A 275 4.67 -19.27 11.56
N ALA A 276 3.75 -20.22 11.66
CA ALA A 276 4.05 -21.58 12.09
C ALA A 276 5.13 -22.23 11.22
N LEU A 277 4.98 -22.18 9.90
CA LEU A 277 5.95 -22.76 8.96
C LEU A 277 7.33 -22.09 9.07
N CYS A 278 7.40 -20.77 9.27
CA CYS A 278 8.67 -20.06 9.47
C CYS A 278 9.43 -20.49 10.74
N PHE A 279 8.74 -21.02 11.75
CA PHE A 279 9.34 -21.52 12.99
C PHE A 279 9.66 -23.03 12.97
N LEU A 280 9.26 -23.74 11.91
CA LEU A 280 9.61 -25.14 11.74
C LEU A 280 10.98 -25.29 11.09
N ASP A 281 11.74 -26.29 11.52
CA ASP A 281 12.93 -26.72 10.81
C ASP A 281 12.48 -27.62 9.64
N LEU A 282 12.37 -27.01 8.46
CA LEU A 282 11.90 -27.69 7.27
C LEU A 282 13.07 -28.40 6.59
N PRO A 283 12.88 -29.60 6.02
CA PRO A 283 13.93 -30.28 5.29
C PRO A 283 14.46 -29.37 4.18
N ASN A 284 15.75 -29.51 3.87
CA ASN A 284 16.43 -28.78 2.80
C ASN A 284 15.73 -29.02 1.47
N GLY A 285 14.78 -28.14 1.18
CA GLY A 285 14.15 -28.02 -0.10
C GLY A 285 13.10 -29.03 -0.54
N LEU A 286 12.32 -28.61 -1.53
CA LEU A 286 11.41 -29.45 -2.32
C LEU A 286 12.15 -29.94 -3.58
N LEU A 287 13.09 -30.88 -3.43
CA LEU A 287 13.72 -31.55 -4.58
C LEU A 287 12.64 -32.29 -5.40
N PRO A 288 12.63 -32.20 -6.75
CA PRO A 288 13.77 -31.93 -7.63
C PRO A 288 13.71 -30.61 -8.43
N LEU A 289 12.85 -29.64 -8.09
CA LEU A 289 12.69 -28.42 -8.88
C LEU A 289 13.82 -27.41 -8.59
N GLY A 290 15.02 -27.63 -9.13
CA GLY A 290 16.12 -26.68 -9.42
C GLY A 290 16.49 -25.59 -8.39
N SER A 291 15.57 -24.66 -8.07
CA SER A 291 15.73 -23.59 -7.07
C SER A 291 15.25 -23.96 -5.66
N LEU A 292 14.57 -25.09 -5.53
CA LEU A 292 13.92 -25.50 -4.29
C LEU A 292 14.86 -26.15 -3.29
N GLY A 293 16.12 -26.46 -3.61
CA GLY A 293 17.09 -27.08 -2.69
C GLY A 293 17.67 -26.15 -1.60
N ARG A 294 17.24 -24.89 -1.55
CA ARG A 294 17.73 -23.92 -0.57
C ARG A 294 17.20 -24.25 0.84
N PRO A 295 17.94 -23.90 1.91
CA PRO A 295 17.43 -24.04 3.27
C PRO A 295 16.13 -23.25 3.42
N MET A 296 15.23 -23.70 4.29
CA MET A 296 13.94 -23.06 4.57
C MET A 296 13.60 -23.16 6.05
N GLY A 297 12.66 -22.32 6.50
CA GLY A 297 12.17 -22.37 7.87
C GLY A 297 13.12 -21.71 8.87
N LEU A 298 13.16 -22.25 10.10
CA LEU A 298 13.81 -21.59 11.23
C LEU A 298 15.28 -21.18 11.01
N PRO A 299 16.15 -21.99 10.36
CA PRO A 299 17.53 -21.58 10.11
C PRO A 299 17.62 -20.31 9.26
N VAL A 300 16.81 -20.20 8.20
CA VAL A 300 16.77 -19.01 7.33
C VAL A 300 16.16 -17.83 8.04
N LEU A 301 15.10 -18.04 8.83
CA LEU A 301 14.51 -16.98 9.65
C LEU A 301 15.56 -16.38 10.61
N ARG A 302 16.38 -17.24 11.22
CA ARG A 302 17.44 -16.80 12.14
C ARG A 302 18.49 -15.98 11.41
N GLU A 303 19.11 -16.55 10.39
CA GLU A 303 20.23 -15.94 9.66
C GLU A 303 19.82 -14.65 8.93
N LYS A 304 18.68 -14.65 8.23
CA LYS A 304 18.27 -13.51 7.40
C LYS A 304 17.58 -12.39 8.15
N PHE A 305 16.95 -12.67 9.29
CA PHE A 305 16.08 -11.70 9.96
C PHE A 305 16.36 -11.54 11.45
N LEU A 306 16.42 -12.63 12.22
CA LEU A 306 16.58 -12.50 13.68
C LEU A 306 17.98 -11.99 14.06
N GLU A 307 19.04 -12.52 13.45
CA GLU A 307 20.42 -12.08 13.70
C GLU A 307 20.66 -10.62 13.26
N PRO A 308 20.21 -10.19 12.06
CA PRO A 308 20.18 -8.77 11.69
C PRO A 308 19.43 -7.88 12.67
N ALA A 309 18.28 -8.35 13.17
CA ALA A 309 17.48 -7.59 14.13
C ALA A 309 18.15 -7.48 15.49
N THR A 310 18.83 -8.55 15.96
CA THR A 310 19.62 -8.49 17.21
C THR A 310 20.80 -7.54 17.06
N ALA A 311 21.52 -7.62 15.94
CA ALA A 311 22.66 -6.74 15.69
C ALA A 311 22.20 -5.26 15.62
N SER A 312 21.14 -4.97 14.88
CA SER A 312 20.57 -3.61 14.78
C SER A 312 20.07 -3.09 16.13
N ARG A 313 19.52 -3.97 16.99
CA ARG A 313 19.11 -3.61 18.35
C ARG A 313 20.31 -3.24 19.22
N GLU A 314 21.40 -4.00 19.14
CA GLU A 314 22.65 -3.71 19.87
C GLU A 314 23.25 -2.37 19.43
N ALA A 315 23.28 -2.11 18.12
CA ALA A 315 23.72 -0.83 17.57
C ALA A 315 22.84 0.33 18.04
N LEU A 316 21.51 0.16 18.01
CA LEU A 316 20.59 1.18 18.52
C LEU A 316 20.80 1.45 20.02
N ALA A 317 21.01 0.40 20.82
CA ALA A 317 21.32 0.55 22.24
C ALA A 317 22.63 1.33 22.45
N CYS A 318 23.67 1.05 21.66
CA CYS A 318 24.94 1.81 21.64
C CYS A 318 24.71 3.29 21.31
N PHE A 319 23.94 3.60 20.27
CA PHE A 319 23.64 4.99 19.90
C PHE A 319 22.84 5.71 20.99
N THR A 320 21.82 5.07 21.56
CA THR A 320 20.99 5.68 22.62
C THR A 320 21.75 5.96 23.91
N SER A 321 22.71 5.09 24.28
CA SER A 321 23.54 5.31 25.48
C SER A 321 24.53 6.47 25.28
N GLN A 322 25.11 6.62 24.09
CA GLN A 322 25.95 7.78 23.76
C GLN A 322 25.15 9.08 23.67
N PHE A 323 23.93 9.03 23.12
CA PHE A 323 23.04 10.19 23.09
C PHE A 323 22.71 10.64 24.52
N GLY A 324 22.31 9.73 25.42
CA GLY A 324 22.02 10.08 26.82
C GLY A 324 23.15 10.77 27.58
N ILE A 325 24.41 10.44 27.27
CA ILE A 325 25.60 11.08 27.86
C ILE A 325 25.79 12.51 27.33
N SER A 326 25.43 12.77 26.06
CA SER A 326 25.57 14.10 25.44
C SER A 326 24.54 15.14 25.93
N PHE A 327 23.43 14.70 26.55
CA PHE A 327 22.35 15.58 27.04
C PHE A 327 22.39 15.86 28.56
N GLN A 328 23.44 15.48 29.29
CA GLN A 328 23.66 15.93 30.68
C GLN A 328 24.63 17.12 30.71
N PRO A 329 24.16 18.39 30.75
CA PRO A 329 25.03 19.56 30.63
C PRO A 329 25.70 19.93 31.96
N GLU A 330 25.11 19.55 33.11
CA GLU A 330 25.50 20.08 34.42
C GLU A 330 26.45 19.20 35.23
N ALA A 331 26.67 17.93 34.84
CA ALA A 331 27.61 17.03 35.52
C ALA A 331 28.97 16.90 34.81
N ASN A 332 29.07 17.31 33.53
CA ASN A 332 30.27 17.10 32.70
C ASN A 332 31.17 18.35 32.57
N ALA A 333 30.79 19.49 33.17
CA ALA A 333 31.59 20.71 33.13
C ALA A 333 32.88 20.63 33.99
N THR A 334 33.01 19.63 34.86
CA THR A 334 34.18 19.45 35.74
C THR A 334 35.08 18.26 35.37
N SER A 335 34.78 17.50 34.31
CA SER A 335 35.56 16.32 33.91
C SER A 335 36.25 16.46 32.54
N MET A 336 36.46 17.68 32.04
CA MET A 336 37.14 17.93 30.75
C MET A 336 38.68 17.87 30.83
N SER A 337 39.27 17.26 31.86
CA SER A 337 40.70 16.97 31.90
C SER A 337 40.94 15.53 32.38
N LEU A 338 41.65 14.74 31.54
CA LEU A 338 41.80 13.27 31.61
C LEU A 338 40.49 12.53 31.30
N THR A 339 40.33 11.76 30.23
CA THR A 339 41.24 10.78 29.61
C THR A 339 40.60 10.31 28.32
N GLU A 340 41.43 10.13 27.28
CA GLU A 340 41.18 9.32 26.09
C GLU A 340 39.93 9.61 25.24
N GLU A 341 40.16 9.56 23.93
CA GLU A 341 39.19 9.31 22.88
C GLU A 341 38.12 8.27 23.28
N VAL A 342 37.09 8.67 24.02
CA VAL A 342 35.81 7.92 24.05
C VAL A 342 35.21 8.17 22.67
N SER A 343 35.68 7.38 21.72
CA SER A 343 35.33 7.52 20.32
C SER A 343 33.82 7.40 20.18
N PHE A 344 33.18 8.53 19.90
CA PHE A 344 31.88 8.57 19.21
C PHE A 344 31.90 7.71 17.92
N GLY A 345 33.08 7.27 17.46
CA GLY A 345 33.29 6.33 16.35
C GLY A 345 33.19 4.84 16.67
N ALA A 346 32.95 4.40 17.92
CA ALA A 346 32.85 2.97 18.24
C ALA A 346 31.48 2.34 17.91
N CYS A 347 30.39 3.14 17.91
CA CYS A 347 29.08 2.64 17.49
C CYS A 347 28.98 2.72 15.96
N SER A 348 28.90 1.58 15.29
CA SER A 348 28.68 1.48 13.85
C SER A 348 27.45 0.62 13.56
N TRP A 349 26.78 0.90 12.43
CA TRP A 349 25.70 0.03 11.98
C TRP A 349 26.28 -1.34 11.57
N PRO A 350 25.71 -2.44 12.06
CA PRO A 350 26.33 -3.74 11.93
C PRO A 350 26.09 -4.33 10.53
N ALA A 351 27.07 -5.08 10.05
CA ALA A 351 26.86 -6.12 9.06
C ALA A 351 26.61 -7.43 9.83
N ALA A 352 25.55 -8.17 9.49
CA ALA A 352 25.20 -9.43 10.16
C ALA A 352 25.42 -10.62 9.22
N GLY A 353 26.32 -11.53 9.61
CA GLY A 353 26.68 -12.68 8.78
C GLY A 353 27.28 -12.25 7.44
N GLU A 354 26.72 -12.74 6.35
CA GLU A 354 27.11 -12.36 4.99
C GLU A 354 26.45 -11.05 4.51
N LEU A 355 25.50 -10.48 5.25
CA LEU A 355 24.73 -9.31 4.81
C LEU A 355 25.52 -8.00 4.97
N SER A 356 25.45 -7.14 3.96
CA SER A 356 25.89 -5.76 4.03
C SER A 356 25.11 -4.99 5.11
N THR A 357 25.68 -3.90 5.63
CA THR A 357 24.99 -3.02 6.58
C THR A 357 23.63 -2.54 6.09
N PRO A 358 23.46 -2.08 4.82
CA PRO A 358 22.14 -1.72 4.31
C PRO A 358 21.15 -2.88 4.24
N SER A 359 21.59 -4.08 3.84
CA SER A 359 20.74 -5.27 3.85
C SER A 359 20.33 -5.68 5.27
N THR A 360 21.23 -5.53 6.24
CA THR A 360 20.97 -5.78 7.66
C THR A 360 19.87 -4.86 8.19
N ILE A 361 19.97 -3.56 7.89
CA ILE A 361 18.95 -2.56 8.24
C ILE A 361 17.63 -2.87 7.54
N PHE A 362 17.67 -3.14 6.23
CA PHE A 362 16.48 -3.44 5.44
C PHE A 362 15.70 -4.64 5.98
N ASN A 363 16.38 -5.77 6.17
CA ASN A 363 15.76 -6.99 6.70
C ASN A 363 15.24 -6.79 8.13
N THR A 364 15.95 -6.01 8.96
CA THR A 364 15.48 -5.65 10.30
C THR A 364 14.19 -4.83 10.24
N CYS A 365 14.15 -3.77 9.43
CA CYS A 365 12.95 -2.96 9.24
C CYS A 365 11.77 -3.80 8.74
N LEU A 366 12.02 -4.69 7.77
CA LEU A 366 10.99 -5.56 7.22
C LEU A 366 10.44 -6.54 8.26
N LEU A 367 11.31 -7.17 9.06
CA LEU A 367 10.90 -8.03 10.16
C LEU A 367 10.09 -7.25 11.21
N LEU A 368 10.54 -6.04 11.59
CA LEU A 368 9.83 -5.20 12.56
C LEU A 368 8.44 -4.80 12.05
N LEU A 369 8.32 -4.42 10.77
CA LEU A 369 7.03 -4.14 10.15
C LEU A 369 6.11 -5.37 10.22
N ALA A 370 6.60 -6.55 9.87
CA ALA A 370 5.81 -7.78 9.96
C ALA A 370 5.41 -8.10 11.42
N MET A 371 6.36 -8.09 12.34
CA MET A 371 6.15 -8.43 13.76
C MET A 371 5.23 -7.47 14.50
N VAL A 372 5.16 -6.19 14.09
CA VAL A 372 4.29 -5.19 14.71
C VAL A 372 2.95 -5.10 13.98
N LEU A 373 2.97 -4.96 12.65
CA LEU A 373 1.75 -4.69 11.89
C LEU A 373 0.88 -5.94 11.70
N VAL A 374 1.45 -7.15 11.62
CA VAL A 374 0.63 -8.38 11.48
C VAL A 374 -0.24 -8.62 12.73
N PRO A 375 0.29 -8.59 13.97
CA PRO A 375 -0.56 -8.71 15.15
C PRO A 375 -1.61 -7.61 15.26
N ILE A 376 -1.25 -6.36 14.96
CA ILE A 376 -2.21 -5.25 14.92
C ILE A 376 -3.30 -5.53 13.89
N HIS A 377 -2.94 -5.96 12.69
CA HIS A 377 -3.87 -6.31 11.63
C HIS A 377 -4.83 -7.44 12.05
N ILE A 378 -4.30 -8.53 12.64
CA ILE A 378 -5.09 -9.64 13.18
C ILE A 378 -6.08 -9.14 14.25
N CYS A 379 -5.61 -8.35 15.22
CA CYS A 379 -6.44 -7.80 16.28
C CYS A 379 -7.57 -6.92 15.72
N VAL A 380 -7.27 -6.07 14.73
CA VAL A 380 -8.29 -5.22 14.09
C VAL A 380 -9.28 -6.07 13.30
N VAL A 381 -8.84 -7.08 12.54
CA VAL A 381 -9.73 -7.97 11.79
C VAL A 381 -10.67 -8.72 12.74
N VAL A 382 -10.15 -9.30 13.83
CA VAL A 382 -10.98 -9.95 14.86
C VAL A 382 -11.95 -8.94 15.49
N GLY A 383 -11.47 -7.74 15.84
CA GLY A 383 -12.31 -6.67 16.36
C GLY A 383 -13.44 -6.28 15.40
N MET A 384 -13.15 -6.15 14.09
CA MET A 384 -14.17 -5.86 13.08
C MET A 384 -15.16 -7.00 12.90
N LEU A 385 -14.72 -8.26 12.97
CA LEU A 385 -15.61 -9.42 12.91
C LEU A 385 -16.57 -9.48 14.11
N LEU A 386 -16.10 -9.10 15.29
CA LEU A 386 -16.91 -9.16 16.52
C LEU A 386 -17.83 -7.94 16.67
N LEU A 387 -17.37 -6.76 16.25
CA LEU A 387 -18.03 -5.49 16.58
C LEU A 387 -18.67 -4.78 15.39
N ASN A 388 -18.32 -5.12 14.15
CA ASN A 388 -18.86 -4.47 12.95
C ASN A 388 -19.76 -5.43 12.14
N PRO A 389 -21.09 -5.30 12.24
CA PRO A 389 -22.02 -6.18 11.54
C PRO A 389 -21.98 -6.00 10.01
N ILE A 390 -21.50 -4.86 9.51
CA ILE A 390 -21.27 -4.64 8.07
C ILE A 390 -20.12 -5.53 7.60
N TYR A 391 -19.04 -5.58 8.39
CA TYR A 391 -17.86 -6.37 8.10
C TYR A 391 -18.13 -7.88 8.22
N ALA A 392 -18.80 -8.30 9.29
CA ALA A 392 -19.08 -9.72 9.55
C ALA A 392 -20.17 -10.28 8.62
N CYS A 393 -21.32 -9.60 8.55
CA CYS A 393 -22.56 -10.13 7.99
C CYS A 393 -23.04 -9.38 6.75
N ALA A 394 -22.28 -8.42 6.24
CA ALA A 394 -22.70 -7.55 5.14
C ALA A 394 -24.02 -6.80 5.44
N ALA A 395 -24.17 -6.33 6.68
CA ALA A 395 -25.30 -5.47 7.07
C ALA A 395 -25.31 -4.15 6.27
N ASP A 396 -26.50 -3.60 6.03
CA ASP A 396 -26.66 -2.33 5.32
C ASP A 396 -26.55 -1.12 6.27
N ASN A 397 -25.90 -0.06 5.80
CA ASN A 397 -25.85 1.24 6.46
C ASN A 397 -26.49 2.29 5.54
N LEU A 398 -27.81 2.23 5.44
CA LEU A 398 -28.60 3.09 4.55
C LEU A 398 -28.39 4.59 4.83
N PRO A 399 -28.34 5.08 6.09
CA PRO A 399 -28.16 6.50 6.35
C PRO A 399 -26.83 7.05 5.82
N LEU A 400 -25.71 6.35 6.08
CA LEU A 400 -24.40 6.78 5.59
C LEU A 400 -24.33 6.74 4.06
N LYS A 401 -24.97 5.74 3.47
CA LYS A 401 -25.00 5.54 2.03
C LYS A 401 -25.73 6.69 1.33
N GLU A 402 -26.92 7.05 1.79
CA GLU A 402 -27.69 8.18 1.26
C GLU A 402 -26.93 9.50 1.39
N GLU A 403 -26.23 9.70 2.52
CA GLU A 403 -25.40 10.88 2.77
C GLU A 403 -24.21 10.97 1.79
N VAL A 404 -23.54 9.84 1.53
CA VAL A 404 -22.42 9.77 0.57
C VAL A 404 -22.91 9.97 -0.88
N GLU A 405 -24.02 9.37 -1.27
CA GLU A 405 -24.63 9.56 -2.60
C GLU A 405 -25.10 11.01 -2.81
N ALA A 406 -25.68 11.63 -1.79
CA ALA A 406 -26.03 13.05 -1.80
C ALA A 406 -24.78 13.93 -1.98
N LYS A 407 -23.70 13.64 -1.25
CA LYS A 407 -22.46 14.41 -1.38
C LYS A 407 -21.79 14.21 -2.74
N GLN A 408 -21.85 13.01 -3.33
CA GLN A 408 -21.33 12.79 -4.68
C GLN A 408 -22.10 13.61 -5.72
N ARG A 409 -23.43 13.71 -5.60
CA ARG A 409 -24.24 14.57 -6.49
C ARG A 409 -23.85 16.05 -6.38
N GLU A 410 -23.59 16.53 -5.17
CA GLU A 410 -23.09 17.90 -4.94
C GLU A 410 -21.72 18.12 -5.61
N ILE A 411 -20.77 17.19 -5.43
CA ILE A 411 -19.44 17.24 -6.06
C ILE A 411 -19.57 17.29 -7.59
N ASN A 412 -20.44 16.46 -8.17
CA ASN A 412 -20.67 16.43 -9.60
C ASN A 412 -21.30 17.75 -10.11
N ALA A 413 -22.30 18.29 -9.40
CA ALA A 413 -22.92 19.55 -9.75
C ALA A 413 -21.93 20.72 -9.71
N PHE A 414 -21.08 20.76 -8.66
CA PHE A 414 -20.01 21.74 -8.53
C PHE A 414 -19.00 21.64 -9.69
N ALA A 415 -18.62 20.41 -10.06
CA ALA A 415 -17.73 20.18 -11.20
C ALA A 415 -18.33 20.71 -12.51
N THR A 416 -19.61 20.41 -12.79
CA THR A 416 -20.31 20.90 -13.99
C THR A 416 -20.41 22.42 -14.00
N GLN A 417 -20.69 23.05 -12.86
CA GLN A 417 -20.75 24.51 -12.75
C GLN A 417 -19.40 25.14 -13.06
N ASN A 418 -18.31 24.65 -12.48
CA ASN A 418 -16.96 25.18 -12.75
C ASN A 418 -16.54 25.00 -14.21
N GLU A 419 -16.90 23.87 -14.83
CA GLU A 419 -16.65 23.65 -16.26
C GLU A 419 -17.41 24.64 -17.13
N GLN A 420 -18.67 24.96 -16.80
CA GLN A 420 -19.45 25.96 -17.51
C GLN A 420 -18.86 27.37 -17.34
N THR A 421 -18.47 27.73 -16.12
CA THR A 421 -17.84 29.05 -15.84
C THR A 421 -16.49 29.18 -16.53
N ALA A 422 -15.67 28.13 -16.53
CA ALA A 422 -14.38 28.11 -17.23
C ALA A 422 -14.56 28.20 -18.75
N GLY A 423 -15.51 27.43 -19.32
CA GLY A 423 -15.82 27.49 -20.76
C GLY A 423 -16.42 28.82 -21.20
N GLN A 424 -17.22 29.48 -20.34
CA GLN A 424 -17.70 30.84 -20.57
C GLN A 424 -16.56 31.86 -20.55
N HIS A 425 -15.57 31.69 -19.67
CA HIS A 425 -14.38 32.54 -19.65
C HIS A 425 -13.48 32.37 -20.90
N GLU A 426 -13.30 31.14 -21.39
CA GLU A 426 -12.57 30.87 -22.65
C GLU A 426 -13.32 31.43 -23.87
N LEU A 427 -14.66 31.38 -23.88
CA LEU A 427 -15.47 32.01 -24.92
C LEU A 427 -15.38 33.55 -24.86
N LEU A 428 -15.46 34.15 -23.67
CA LEU A 428 -15.38 35.60 -23.48
C LEU A 428 -13.98 36.17 -23.78
N SER A 429 -12.89 35.41 -23.53
CA SER A 429 -11.53 35.81 -23.89
C SER A 429 -11.19 35.60 -25.37
N SER A 430 -12.06 34.92 -26.12
CA SER A 430 -11.93 34.68 -27.56
C SER A 430 -12.76 35.62 -28.44
N LEU A 431 -13.57 36.50 -27.84
CA LEU A 431 -14.28 37.55 -28.56
C LEU A 431 -13.27 38.67 -28.92
N PRO A 432 -13.20 39.12 -30.18
CA PRO A 432 -12.42 40.29 -30.53
C PRO A 432 -13.05 41.54 -29.90
N ASP A 433 -12.21 42.42 -29.36
CA ASP A 433 -12.59 43.71 -28.76
C ASP A 433 -13.47 44.58 -29.67
#